data_AF-A0A527GXA0-F1
#
_entry.id   AF-A0A527GXA0-F1
#
_cell.length_a   1.000
_cell.length_b   1.000
_cell.length_c   1.000
_cell.angle_alpha   90.00
_cell.angle_beta   90.00
_cell.angle_gamma   90.00
#
_symmetry.space_group_name_H-M   'P 1'
#
loop_
_entity.id
_entity.type
_entity.pdbx_description
1 polymer ?
#
loop_
_entity_poly.entity_id
_entity_poly.type
_entity_poly.pdbx_seq_one_letter_code
_entity_poly.pdbx_strand_id
1 'polypeptide(L)'
;TVAAAGVGAQIGSFSGIILFGLLCAGAFHIVILREEKFLKEALGAPYQAYLARVPRFFPKLSLYQEGNTGNFKPRLLLTTLLDGLVFLVALPAFELIDGAQQSGMLPVWFTLP
;
A
#
# COMPACT_ATOMS: atom_id res chain seq x y z
N THR A 1 -1.14 1.35 0.98
CA THR A 1 -2.62 1.23 1.07
C THR A 1 -3.27 0.97 -0.27
N VAL A 2 -3.01 1.77 -1.31
CA VAL A 2 -3.63 1.58 -2.64
C VAL A 2 -3.36 0.20 -3.24
N ALA A 3 -2.12 -0.31 -3.14
CA ALA A 3 -1.81 -1.68 -3.60
C ALA A 3 -2.58 -2.76 -2.83
N ALA A 4 -2.69 -2.65 -1.49
CA ALA A 4 -3.46 -3.59 -0.68
C ALA A 4 -4.97 -3.53 -0.95
N ALA A 5 -5.50 -2.33 -1.19
CA ALA A 5 -6.88 -2.16 -1.65
C ALA A 5 -7.10 -2.78 -3.05
N GLY A 6 -6.13 -2.65 -3.95
CA GLY A 6 -6.12 -3.29 -5.26
C GLY A 6 -6.08 -4.83 -5.18
N VAL A 7 -5.35 -5.39 -4.21
CA VAL A 7 -5.41 -6.83 -3.89
C VAL A 7 -6.80 -7.25 -3.43
N GLY A 8 -7.45 -6.49 -2.54
CA GLY A 8 -8.83 -6.75 -2.16
C GLY A 8 -9.81 -6.65 -3.34
N ALA A 9 -9.56 -5.73 -4.28
CA ALA A 9 -10.40 -5.55 -5.46
C ALA A 9 -10.28 -6.71 -6.46
N GLN A 10 -9.08 -7.29 -6.59
CA GLN A 10 -8.83 -8.46 -7.42
C GLN A 10 -9.68 -9.68 -7.02
N ILE A 11 -10.03 -9.80 -5.74
CA ILE A 11 -10.87 -10.87 -5.20
C ILE A 11 -12.36 -10.64 -5.53
N GLY A 12 -12.72 -9.47 -6.09
CA GLY A 12 -14.12 -9.11 -6.41
C GLY A 12 -14.98 -8.79 -5.18
N SER A 13 -14.38 -8.74 -3.98
CA SER A 13 -15.08 -8.51 -2.72
C SER A 13 -14.95 -7.06 -2.26
N PHE A 14 -16.09 -6.38 -2.11
CA PHE A 14 -16.13 -5.00 -1.59
C PHE A 14 -15.69 -4.95 -0.11
N SER A 15 -16.04 -5.98 0.67
CA SER A 15 -15.62 -6.11 2.07
C SER A 15 -14.09 -6.34 2.16
N GLY A 16 -13.52 -7.12 1.25
CA GLY A 16 -12.08 -7.33 1.12
C GLY A 16 -11.29 -6.05 0.84
N ILE A 17 -11.77 -5.20 -0.08
CA ILE A 17 -11.14 -3.89 -0.38
C ILE A 17 -11.03 -3.04 0.88
N ILE A 18 -12.13 -2.91 1.62
CA ILE A 18 -12.18 -2.08 2.83
C ILE A 18 -11.28 -2.69 3.92
N LEU A 19 -11.38 -4.00 4.16
CA LEU A 19 -10.63 -4.68 5.20
C LEU A 19 -9.11 -4.59 4.96
N PHE A 20 -8.63 -5.00 3.80
CA PHE A 20 -7.21 -4.93 3.47
C PHE A 20 -6.71 -3.49 3.39
N GLY A 21 -7.52 -2.57 2.89
CA GLY A 21 -7.23 -1.14 2.87
C GLY A 21 -7.02 -0.57 4.27
N LEU A 22 -7.95 -0.84 5.20
CA LEU A 22 -7.90 -0.36 6.59
C LEU A 22 -6.77 -1.01 7.38
N LEU A 23 -6.58 -2.33 7.27
CA LEU A 23 -5.49 -3.03 7.94
C LEU A 23 -4.13 -2.48 7.50
N CYS A 24 -3.95 -2.31 6.18
CA CYS A 24 -2.74 -1.73 5.62
C CYS A 24 -2.55 -0.27 6.09
N ALA A 25 -3.62 0.53 6.12
CA ALA A 25 -3.57 1.91 6.60
C ALA A 25 -3.18 1.97 8.09
N GLY A 26 -3.77 1.11 8.94
CA GLY A 26 -3.45 1.03 10.35
C GLY A 26 -2.00 0.61 10.60
N ALA A 27 -1.54 -0.44 9.91
CA ALA A 27 -0.15 -0.89 10.02
C ALA A 27 0.84 0.21 9.62
N PHE A 28 0.63 0.86 8.47
CA PHE A 28 1.47 1.98 8.04
C PHE A 28 1.38 3.17 8.98
N HIS A 29 0.22 3.46 9.57
CA HIS A 29 0.09 4.54 10.54
C HIS A 29 0.99 4.33 11.76
N ILE A 30 1.04 3.12 12.29
CA ILE A 30 1.92 2.78 13.43
C ILE A 30 3.40 2.94 13.04
N VAL A 31 3.78 2.46 11.85
CA VAL A 31 5.16 2.60 11.35
C VAL A 31 5.54 4.07 11.19
N ILE A 32 4.67 4.89 10.58
CA ILE A 32 4.89 6.32 10.40
C ILE A 32 5.11 7.01 11.74
N LEU A 33 4.30 6.73 12.76
CA LEU A 33 4.49 7.35 14.08
C LEU A 33 5.83 6.98 14.72
N ARG A 34 6.26 5.73 14.55
CA ARG A 34 7.55 5.25 15.05
C ARG A 34 8.72 5.89 14.32
N GLU A 35 8.66 5.96 13.00
CA GLU A 35 9.67 6.62 12.18
C GLU A 35 9.72 8.13 12.43
N GLU A 36 8.57 8.79 12.59
CA GLU A 36 8.52 10.22 12.93
C GLU A 36 9.20 10.51 14.26
N LYS A 37 9.02 9.65 15.27
CA LYS A 37 9.70 9.82 16.56
C LYS A 37 11.22 9.71 16.38
N PHE A 38 11.67 8.67 15.68
CA PHE A 38 13.09 8.46 15.40
C PHE A 38 13.71 9.59 14.57
N LEU A 39 13.03 10.05 13.52
CA LEU A 39 13.49 11.13 12.65
C LEU A 39 13.48 12.49 13.35
N LYS A 40 12.53 12.74 14.26
CA LYS A 40 12.55 13.94 15.12
C LYS A 40 13.78 13.97 16.00
N GLU A 41 14.18 12.84 16.57
CA GLU A 41 15.39 12.73 17.40
C GLU A 41 16.67 12.86 16.56
N ALA A 42 16.70 12.26 15.35
CA ALA A 42 17.88 12.25 14.49
C ALA A 42 18.12 13.57 13.73
N LEU A 43 17.06 14.22 13.24
CA LEU A 43 17.15 15.40 12.36
C LEU A 43 16.72 16.70 13.06
N GLY A 44 15.92 16.64 14.13
CA GLY A 44 15.53 17.81 14.92
C GLY A 44 14.67 18.84 14.15
N ALA A 45 15.05 20.12 14.25
CA ALA A 45 14.33 21.28 13.73
C ALA A 45 13.96 21.24 12.22
N PRO A 46 14.85 20.85 11.28
CA PRO A 46 14.49 20.77 9.86
C PRO A 46 13.37 19.74 9.59
N TYR A 47 13.30 18.65 10.35
CA TYR A 47 12.24 17.66 10.20
C TYR A 47 10.89 18.16 10.73
N GLN A 48 10.88 18.97 11.79
CA GLN A 48 9.65 19.60 12.27
C GLN A 48 9.06 20.58 11.26
N ALA A 49 9.92 21.37 10.60
CA ALA A 49 9.49 22.27 9.52
C ALA A 49 8.91 21.48 8.32
N TYR A 50 9.47 20.31 8.01
CA TYR A 50 8.94 19.43 6.98
C TYR A 50 7.55 18.87 7.34
N LEU A 51 7.37 18.37 8.57
CA LEU A 51 6.10 17.82 9.05
C LEU A 51 4.96 18.86 9.07
N ALA A 52 5.27 20.13 9.30
CA ALA A 52 4.28 21.21 9.24
C ALA A 52 3.75 21.43 7.80
N ARG A 53 4.58 21.13 6.78
CA ARG A 53 4.25 21.34 5.38
C ARG A 53 3.56 20.12 4.77
N VAL A 54 4.08 18.91 5.03
CA VAL A 54 3.67 17.68 4.33
C VAL A 54 2.70 16.84 5.16
N PRO A 55 1.47 16.57 4.67
CA PRO A 55 0.52 15.67 5.30
C PRO A 55 0.98 14.20 5.23
N ARG A 56 0.65 13.40 6.25
CA ARG A 56 1.16 12.03 6.44
C ARG A 56 0.59 10.98 5.48
N PHE A 57 -0.71 11.05 5.18
CA PHE A 57 -1.44 9.96 4.53
C PHE A 57 -2.04 10.34 3.17
N PHE A 58 -2.55 11.56 3.04
CA PHE A 58 -3.11 12.06 1.80
C PHE A 58 -2.14 13.05 1.16
N PRO A 59 -1.65 12.79 -0.06
CA PRO A 59 -0.72 13.70 -0.72
C PRO A 59 -1.42 15.03 -1.03
N LYS A 60 -0.79 16.14 -0.63
CA LYS A 60 -1.18 17.47 -1.11
C LYS A 60 -0.54 17.69 -2.48
N LEU A 61 -1.34 17.54 -3.54
CA LEU A 61 -0.88 17.74 -4.92
C LEU A 61 -0.35 19.17 -5.15
N SER A 62 -0.82 20.16 -4.40
CA SER A 62 -0.33 21.55 -4.49
C SER A 62 1.11 21.76 -3.98
N LEU A 63 1.65 20.81 -3.20
CA LEU A 63 3.05 20.87 -2.72
C LEU A 63 4.02 20.19 -3.69
N TYR A 64 3.51 19.54 -4.72
CA TYR A 64 4.32 18.88 -5.73
C TYR A 64 5.14 19.93 -6.49
N GLN A 65 6.46 19.84 -6.36
CA GLN A 65 7.40 20.61 -7.16
C GLN A 65 8.15 19.60 -8.02
N GLU A 66 7.88 19.62 -9.31
CA GLU A 66 8.73 18.93 -10.28
C GLU A 66 10.13 19.54 -10.18
N GLY A 67 11.06 18.76 -9.64
CA GLY A 67 12.48 19.08 -9.73
C GLY A 67 12.92 19.18 -11.20
N ASN A 68 14.19 19.51 -11.44
CA ASN A 68 14.72 19.68 -12.78
C ASN A 68 14.57 18.39 -13.62
N THR A 69 13.44 18.27 -14.33
CA THR A 69 13.02 17.09 -15.08
C THR A 69 13.65 17.17 -16.46
N GLY A 70 14.98 17.15 -16.49
CA GLY A 70 15.73 17.23 -17.74
C GLY A 70 15.67 15.95 -18.57
N ASN A 71 15.32 14.80 -17.97
CA ASN A 71 15.27 13.52 -18.69
C ASN A 71 14.28 12.57 -18.00
N PHE A 72 13.05 12.52 -18.50
CA PHE A 72 12.16 11.40 -18.23
C PHE A 72 12.81 10.12 -18.75
N LYS A 73 12.93 9.09 -17.89
CA LYS A 73 13.57 7.81 -18.23
C LYS A 73 12.49 6.73 -18.37
N PRO A 74 12.06 6.37 -19.60
CA PRO A 74 11.02 5.37 -19.82
C PRO A 74 11.34 4.00 -19.21
N ARG A 75 12.63 3.63 -19.18
CA ARG A 75 13.08 2.39 -18.54
C ARG A 75 12.73 2.33 -17.06
N LEU A 76 12.78 3.48 -16.35
CA LEU A 76 12.46 3.53 -14.92
C LEU A 76 10.97 3.28 -14.68
N LEU A 77 10.10 3.83 -15.54
CA LEU A 77 8.68 3.51 -15.49
C LEU A 77 8.41 2.02 -15.71
N LEU A 78 9.07 1.43 -16.71
CA LEU A 78 8.87 0.02 -17.01
C LEU A 78 9.30 -0.86 -15.83
N THR A 79 10.42 -0.54 -15.18
CA THR A 79 10.85 -1.26 -13.96
C THR A 79 9.85 -1.10 -12.82
N THR A 80 9.28 0.09 -12.61
CA THR A 80 8.27 0.29 -11.56
C THR A 80 6.98 -0.46 -11.85
N LEU A 81 6.56 -0.53 -13.12
CA LEU A 81 5.40 -1.33 -13.53
C LEU A 81 5.65 -2.84 -13.34
N LEU A 82 6.84 -3.32 -13.73
CA LEU A 82 7.23 -4.72 -13.55
C LEU A 82 7.32 -5.10 -12.07
N ASP A 83 7.86 -4.23 -11.22
CA ASP A 83 7.90 -4.44 -9.77
C ASP A 83 6.49 -4.56 -9.18
N GLY A 84 5.54 -3.77 -9.71
CA GLY A 84 4.12 -3.85 -9.35
C GLY A 84 3.42 -5.16 -9.76
N LEU A 85 3.95 -5.91 -10.74
CA LEU A 85 3.33 -7.17 -11.19
C LEU A 85 3.27 -8.23 -10.09
N VAL A 86 4.11 -8.14 -9.06
CA VAL A 86 4.05 -9.06 -7.92
C VAL A 86 2.68 -9.06 -7.24
N PHE A 87 1.95 -7.93 -7.27
CA PHE A 87 0.61 -7.84 -6.71
C PHE A 87 -0.44 -8.61 -7.52
N LEU A 88 -0.16 -8.95 -8.78
CA LEU A 88 -1.03 -9.77 -9.63
C LEU A 88 -1.02 -11.24 -9.20
N VAL A 89 0.06 -11.69 -8.53
CA VAL A 89 0.17 -13.04 -7.96
C VAL A 89 -0.89 -13.29 -6.88
N ALA A 90 -1.47 -12.23 -6.32
CA ALA A 90 -2.58 -12.34 -5.37
C ALA A 90 -3.77 -13.12 -5.95
N LEU A 91 -4.14 -12.88 -7.22
CA LEU A 91 -5.27 -13.58 -7.89
C LEU A 91 -5.16 -15.11 -7.83
N PRO A 92 -4.13 -15.74 -8.43
CA PRO A 92 -4.01 -17.19 -8.40
C PRO A 92 -3.80 -17.73 -6.99
N ALA A 93 -3.15 -16.96 -6.09
CA ALA A 93 -3.00 -17.38 -4.70
C ALA A 93 -4.36 -17.49 -3.99
N PHE A 94 -5.26 -16.54 -4.19
CA PHE A 94 -6.61 -16.59 -3.62
C PHE A 94 -7.46 -17.68 -4.28
N GLU A 95 -7.41 -17.85 -5.60
CA GLU A 95 -8.12 -18.94 -6.28
C GLU A 95 -7.68 -20.33 -5.80
N LEU A 96 -6.39 -20.53 -5.51
CA LEU A 96 -5.88 -21.79 -4.95
C LEU A 96 -6.45 -22.07 -3.56
N ILE A 97 -6.58 -21.04 -2.72
CA ILE A 97 -7.18 -21.16 -1.39
C ILE A 97 -8.66 -21.51 -1.51
N ASP A 98 -9.39 -20.84 -2.38
CA ASP A 98 -10.81 -21.12 -2.63
C ASP A 98 -11.02 -22.55 -3.17
N GLY A 99 -10.19 -22.98 -4.12
CA GLY A 99 -10.21 -24.34 -4.65
C GLY A 99 -9.92 -25.40 -3.58
N ALA A 100 -8.99 -25.12 -2.67
CA ALA A 100 -8.67 -26.02 -1.55
C ALA A 100 -9.78 -26.05 -0.47
N GLN A 101 -10.53 -24.97 -0.29
CA GLN A 101 -11.71 -24.95 0.58
C GLN A 101 -12.86 -25.74 -0.04
N GLN A 102 -13.11 -25.58 -1.34
CA GLN A 102 -14.17 -26.31 -2.06
C GLN A 102 -13.93 -27.82 -2.10
N SER A 103 -12.66 -28.25 -2.17
CA SER A 103 -12.30 -29.68 -2.14
C SER A 103 -12.34 -30.30 -0.73
N GLY A 104 -12.62 -29.49 0.31
CA GLY A 104 -12.65 -29.94 1.70
C GLY A 104 -11.28 -30.12 2.35
N MET A 105 -10.18 -29.74 1.69
CA MET A 105 -8.83 -29.77 2.27
C MET A 105 -8.62 -28.69 3.33
N LEU A 106 -9.29 -27.55 3.21
CA LEU A 106 -9.22 -26.45 4.16
C LEU A 106 -10.60 -26.17 4.80
N PRO A 107 -10.70 -26.17 6.14
CA PRO A 107 -11.92 -25.77 6.83
C PRO A 107 -12.16 -24.26 6.68
N VAL A 108 -13.40 -23.87 6.38
CA VAL A 108 -13.84 -22.46 6.32
C VAL A 108 -14.40 -22.06 7.68
N TRP A 109 -13.75 -21.11 8.35
CA TRP A 109 -14.13 -20.66 9.70
C TRP A 109 -15.02 -19.42 9.68
N PHE A 110 -14.86 -18.55 8.67
CA PHE A 110 -15.62 -17.32 8.49
C PHE A 110 -15.90 -17.07 7.02
N THR A 111 -17.16 -16.76 6.69
CA THR A 111 -17.58 -16.30 5.36
C THR A 111 -17.84 -14.80 5.42
N LEU A 112 -17.16 -14.04 4.59
CA LEU A 112 -17.42 -12.61 4.42
C LEU A 112 -18.30 -12.42 3.17
N PRO A 113 -19.34 -11.57 3.22
CA PRO A 113 -20.17 -11.24 2.07
C PRO A 113 -19.44 -10.38 1.04
#